data_AF-A0A7S1EL73-F1
#
_entry.id   AF-A0A7S1EL73-F1
#
_cell.length_a   1.000
_cell.length_b   1.000
_cell.length_c   1.000
_cell.angle_alpha   90.00
_cell.angle_beta   90.00
_cell.angle_gamma   90.00
#
_symmetry.space_group_name_H-M   'P 1'
#
loop_
_entity.id
_entity.type
_entity.pdbx_description
1 polymer ?
#
loop_
_entity_poly.entity_id
_entity_poly.type
_entity_poly.pdbx_seq_one_letter_code
_entity_poly.pdbx_strand_id
1 'polypeptide(L)'
;RRCWRACTEAKARARPGPARHYIAGQPLTPGCPAMDLPAHQLTMTVLMTPDTANFAGNVHGGNILKLLDQVAYACASRYAGRYVVTLSVDRVIFRQPIHVGELVTFLASVNHTGTS
;
A
#
# COMPACT_ATOMS: atom_id res chain seq x y z
N ARG A 1 -14.26 -21.32 -4.70
CA ARG A 1 -14.26 -19.86 -5.01
C ARG A 1 -13.23 -19.28 -4.07
N ARG A 2 -12.09 -18.77 -4.57
CA ARG A 2 -10.88 -18.78 -3.73
C ARG A 2 -10.85 -17.72 -2.63
N CYS A 3 -11.09 -18.17 -1.39
CA CYS A 3 -11.13 -17.38 -0.17
C CYS A 3 -9.71 -17.06 0.30
N TRP A 4 -9.34 -15.78 0.35
CA TRP A 4 -8.06 -15.31 0.88
C TRP A 4 -8.30 -14.59 2.20
N ARG A 5 -7.54 -14.96 3.25
CA ARG A 5 -7.25 -14.07 4.37
C ARG A 5 -6.01 -13.27 3.99
N ALA A 6 -6.18 -12.02 3.60
CA ALA A 6 -5.07 -11.12 3.34
C ALA A 6 -4.40 -10.75 4.68
N CYS A 7 -3.39 -11.52 5.07
CA CYS A 7 -2.48 -11.13 6.14
C CYS A 7 -1.50 -10.07 5.59
N THR A 8 -2.02 -8.89 5.25
CA THR A 8 -1.21 -7.74 4.86
C THR A 8 -0.78 -6.98 6.11
N GLU A 9 0.46 -7.17 6.54
CA GLU A 9 1.10 -6.24 7.48
C GLU A 9 1.39 -4.93 6.74
N ALA A 10 0.42 -4.01 6.76
CA ALA A 10 0.62 -2.66 6.26
C ALA A 10 1.39 -1.84 7.28
N LYS A 11 2.72 -1.80 7.14
CA LYS A 11 3.57 -0.93 7.95
C LYS A 11 3.64 0.45 7.29
N ALA A 12 2.67 1.31 7.56
CA ALA A 12 2.72 2.71 7.18
C ALA A 12 3.84 3.41 7.97
N ARG A 13 4.93 3.76 7.29
CA ARG A 13 6.00 4.58 7.87
C ARG A 13 6.00 5.94 7.19
N ALA A 14 5.61 6.98 7.93
CA ALA A 14 5.85 8.35 7.52
C ALA A 14 7.37 8.61 7.59
N ARG A 15 7.97 9.08 6.50
CA ARG A 15 9.33 9.65 6.52
C ARG A 15 9.21 11.18 6.36
N PRO A 16 9.80 11.98 7.26
CA PRO A 16 10.00 13.39 6.99
C PRO A 16 11.20 13.52 6.04
N GLY A 17 10.98 13.99 4.81
CA GLY A 17 12.04 14.22 3.83
C GLY A 17 11.49 14.70 2.49
N PRO A 18 12.26 15.51 1.73
CA PRO A 18 11.75 16.22 0.56
C PRO A 18 11.31 15.22 -0.50
N ALA A 19 10.06 15.37 -0.95
CA ALA A 19 9.46 14.57 -1.99
C ALA A 19 10.24 14.73 -3.30
N ARG A 20 11.13 13.77 -3.59
CA ARG A 20 11.70 13.63 -4.93
C ARG A 20 10.57 13.12 -5.84
N HIS A 21 10.06 14.03 -6.65
CA HIS A 21 9.08 13.78 -7.69
C HIS A 21 9.44 12.52 -8.50
N TYR A 22 8.58 11.51 -8.49
CA TYR A 22 8.62 10.44 -9.48
C TYR A 22 7.52 10.74 -10.50
N ILE A 23 7.89 11.51 -11.54
CA ILE A 23 7.05 11.72 -12.71
C ILE A 23 7.04 10.40 -13.50
N ALA A 24 5.84 9.88 -13.74
CA ALA A 24 5.59 8.75 -14.61
C ALA A 24 6.12 9.04 -16.02
N GLY A 25 6.92 8.12 -16.60
CA GLY A 25 7.22 8.15 -18.03
C GLY A 25 8.68 7.89 -18.44
N GLN A 26 9.37 6.90 -17.88
CA GLN A 26 10.63 6.42 -18.48
C GLN A 26 10.60 4.89 -18.69
N PRO A 27 10.94 4.39 -19.90
CA PRO A 27 11.20 2.97 -20.10
C PRO A 27 12.44 2.60 -19.28
N LEU A 28 12.30 1.62 -18.39
CA LEU A 28 13.36 1.18 -17.50
C LEU A 28 14.51 0.60 -18.33
N THR A 29 15.59 1.36 -18.45
CA THR A 29 16.90 0.86 -18.91
C THR A 29 17.39 -0.31 -18.03
N PRO A 30 18.13 -1.29 -18.56
CA PRO A 30 18.52 -2.53 -17.87
C PRO A 30 19.65 -2.36 -16.83
N GLY A 31 19.67 -1.22 -16.13
CA GLY A 31 20.63 -0.90 -15.06
C GLY A 31 20.02 -0.20 -13.85
N CYS A 32 18.74 0.17 -13.90
CA CYS A 32 18.02 0.50 -12.68
C CYS A 32 17.75 -0.82 -11.96
N PRO A 33 18.03 -0.95 -10.65
CA PRO A 33 17.40 -1.99 -9.87
C PRO A 33 15.90 -1.64 -9.83
N ALA A 34 15.18 -1.96 -10.91
CA ALA A 34 13.76 -2.19 -10.84
C ALA A 34 13.62 -3.11 -9.63
N MET A 35 12.94 -2.61 -8.60
CA MET A 35 12.79 -3.35 -7.35
C MET A 35 12.30 -4.74 -7.72
N ASP A 36 13.21 -5.72 -7.73
CA ASP A 36 12.93 -7.11 -8.03
C ASP A 36 12.32 -7.68 -6.75
N LEU A 37 11.15 -7.13 -6.43
CA LEU A 37 10.37 -7.54 -5.30
C LEU A 37 9.75 -8.87 -5.71
N PRO A 38 9.86 -9.89 -4.85
CA PRO A 38 9.22 -11.17 -5.09
C PRO A 38 7.75 -10.97 -5.48
N ALA A 39 7.19 -11.86 -6.31
CA ALA A 39 5.80 -11.74 -6.77
C ALA A 39 4.79 -11.58 -5.61
N HIS A 40 5.14 -12.07 -4.42
CA HIS A 40 4.39 -11.99 -3.18
C HIS A 40 4.53 -10.66 -2.41
N GLN A 41 5.32 -9.67 -2.85
CA GLN A 41 5.54 -8.40 -2.13
C GLN A 41 5.33 -7.16 -3.00
N LEU A 42 4.65 -6.15 -2.48
CA LEU A 42 4.39 -4.90 -3.19
C LEU A 42 4.63 -3.71 -2.28
N THR A 43 5.28 -2.67 -2.82
CA THR A 43 5.49 -1.40 -2.13
C THR A 43 4.84 -0.28 -2.93
N MET A 44 4.03 0.55 -2.28
CA MET A 44 3.41 1.73 -2.87
C MET A 44 3.67 2.95 -2.00
N THR A 45 4.11 4.06 -2.59
CA THR A 45 4.30 5.31 -1.85
C THR A 45 3.37 6.36 -2.41
N VAL A 46 2.65 7.05 -1.52
CA VAL A 46 1.65 8.06 -1.87
C VAL A 46 1.93 9.33 -1.09
N LEU A 47 1.88 10.47 -1.78
CA LEU A 47 1.88 11.79 -1.17
C LEU A 47 0.47 12.10 -0.66
N MET A 48 0.36 12.46 0.61
CA MET A 48 -0.92 12.82 1.19
C MET A 48 -1.31 14.24 0.79
N THR A 49 -2.37 14.38 -0.01
CA THR A 49 -2.88 15.66 -0.48
C THR A 49 -3.98 16.20 0.44
N PRO A 50 -4.28 17.50 0.42
CA PRO A 50 -5.36 18.07 1.24
C PRO A 50 -6.74 17.45 0.99
N ASP A 51 -6.97 16.84 -0.18
CA ASP A 51 -8.21 16.09 -0.48
C ASP A 51 -8.40 14.87 0.43
N THR A 52 -7.30 14.37 0.99
CA THR A 52 -7.30 13.22 1.91
C THR A 52 -7.45 13.63 3.38
N ALA A 53 -7.52 14.93 3.67
CA ALA A 53 -7.59 15.48 5.01
C ALA A 53 -8.98 15.34 5.65
N ASN A 54 -9.00 15.35 6.98
CA ASN A 54 -10.19 15.43 7.81
C ASN A 54 -10.39 16.86 8.34
N PHE A 55 -11.51 17.10 9.04
CA PHE A 55 -11.83 18.41 9.63
C PHE A 55 -10.81 18.91 10.67
N ALA A 56 -9.95 18.03 11.20
CA ALA A 56 -8.88 18.38 12.14
C ALA A 56 -7.54 18.68 11.43
N GLY A 57 -7.49 18.70 10.09
CA GLY A 57 -6.29 19.00 9.31
C GLY A 57 -5.31 17.83 9.14
N ASN A 58 -5.67 16.63 9.62
CA ASN A 58 -4.87 15.40 9.46
C ASN A 58 -5.44 14.51 8.37
N VAL A 59 -4.66 13.57 7.86
CA VAL A 59 -5.17 12.58 6.89
C VAL A 59 -6.26 11.73 7.55
N HIS A 60 -7.38 11.58 6.84
CA HIS A 60 -8.51 10.80 7.30
C HIS A 60 -8.15 9.31 7.35
N GLY A 61 -8.37 8.65 8.50
CA GLY A 61 -8.03 7.23 8.69
C GLY A 61 -8.71 6.30 7.67
N GLY A 62 -9.94 6.62 7.26
CA GLY A 62 -10.64 5.88 6.21
C GLY A 62 -9.93 5.92 4.84
N ASN A 63 -9.26 7.03 4.51
CA ASN A 63 -8.48 7.14 3.27
C ASN A 63 -7.23 6.26 3.33
N ILE A 64 -6.58 6.17 4.49
CA ILE A 64 -5.45 5.27 4.71
C ILE A 64 -5.90 3.80 4.57
N LEU A 65 -7.05 3.44 5.14
CA LEU A 65 -7.60 2.09 5.02
C LEU A 65 -7.95 1.73 3.58
N LYS A 66 -8.50 2.69 2.82
CA LYS A 66 -8.77 2.50 1.39
C LYS A 66 -7.49 2.25 0.58
N LEU A 67 -6.44 3.03 0.83
CA LEU A 67 -5.14 2.84 0.18
C LEU A 67 -4.52 1.49 0.55
N LEU A 68 -4.62 1.10 1.82
CA LEU A 68 -4.15 -0.19 2.33
C LEU A 68 -4.83 -1.36 1.60
N ASP A 69 -6.15 -1.31 1.45
CA ASP A 69 -6.92 -2.33 0.72
C ASP A 69 -6.52 -2.40 -0.76
N GLN A 70 -6.31 -1.26 -1.41
CA GLN A 70 -5.86 -1.22 -2.81
C GLN A 70 -4.49 -1.88 -3.01
N VAL A 71 -3.54 -1.62 -2.11
CA VAL A 71 -2.19 -2.21 -2.15
C VAL A 71 -2.27 -3.72 -1.88
N ALA A 72 -3.08 -4.12 -0.90
CA ALA A 72 -3.32 -5.53 -0.57
C ALA A 72 -3.92 -6.29 -1.76
N TYR A 73 -4.96 -5.73 -2.39
CA TYR A 73 -5.59 -6.29 -3.57
C TYR A 73 -4.59 -6.42 -4.73
N ALA A 74 -3.81 -5.38 -5.02
CA ALA A 74 -2.82 -5.41 -6.10
C ALA A 74 -1.76 -6.50 -5.85
N CYS A 75 -1.28 -6.63 -4.61
CA CYS A 75 -0.32 -7.67 -4.22
C CYS A 75 -0.92 -9.07 -4.37
N ALA A 76 -2.12 -9.29 -3.84
CA ALA A 76 -2.79 -10.59 -3.87
C ALA A 76 -3.21 -11.01 -5.29
N SER A 77 -3.72 -10.07 -6.09
CA SER A 77 -4.09 -10.29 -7.50
C SER A 77 -2.87 -10.68 -8.34
N ARG A 78 -1.76 -9.96 -8.16
CA ARG A 78 -0.50 -10.27 -8.84
C ARG A 78 0.05 -11.64 -8.44
N TYR A 79 0.00 -11.99 -7.16
CA TYR A 79 0.43 -13.31 -6.68
C TYR A 79 -0.49 -14.44 -7.17
N ALA A 80 -1.80 -14.23 -7.18
CA ALA A 80 -2.79 -15.25 -7.53
C ALA A 80 -3.04 -15.40 -9.04
N GLY A 81 -2.62 -14.41 -9.84
CA GLY A 81 -2.81 -14.36 -11.29
C GLY A 81 -4.28 -14.29 -11.73
N ARG A 82 -5.18 -13.84 -10.84
CA ARG A 82 -6.63 -13.86 -11.06
C ARG A 82 -7.34 -12.80 -10.20
N TYR A 83 -8.63 -12.62 -10.46
CA TYR A 83 -9.49 -11.80 -9.61
C TYR A 83 -9.53 -12.32 -8.17
N VAL A 84 -9.35 -11.40 -7.22
CA VAL A 84 -9.37 -11.65 -5.78
C VAL A 84 -10.35 -10.69 -5.10
N VAL A 85 -10.73 -10.96 -3.87
CA VAL A 85 -11.58 -10.07 -3.07
C VAL A 85 -11.04 -10.00 -1.64
N THR A 86 -11.21 -8.85 -1.01
CA THR A 86 -10.86 -8.67 0.41
C THR A 86 -11.95 -9.32 1.27
N LEU A 87 -11.60 -10.40 1.96
CA LEU A 87 -12.54 -11.11 2.84
C LEU A 87 -12.73 -10.38 4.18
N SER A 88 -11.61 -10.02 4.79
CA SER A 88 -11.56 -9.38 6.11
C SER A 88 -10.24 -8.64 6.26
N VAL A 89 -10.27 -7.57 7.04
CA VAL A 89 -9.08 -6.87 7.51
C VAL A 89 -9.00 -7.07 9.02
N ASP A 90 -7.81 -7.40 9.51
CA ASP A 90 -7.56 -7.55 10.94
C ASP A 90 -7.46 -6.17 11.64
N ARG A 91 -6.88 -6.13 12.83
CA ARG A 91 -6.76 -4.90 13.62
C ARG A 91 -5.75 -3.92 13.01
N VAL A 92 -6.22 -2.71 12.70
CA VAL A 92 -5.36 -1.58 12.30
C VAL A 92 -5.21 -0.62 13.48
N ILE A 93 -3.97 -0.20 13.77
CA ILE A 93 -3.66 0.74 14.85
C ILE A 93 -2.89 1.93 14.26
N PHE A 94 -3.47 3.12 14.34
CA PHE A 94 -2.81 4.37 13.99
C PHE A 94 -1.92 4.82 15.15
N ARG A 95 -0.61 4.62 15.03
CA ARG A 95 0.35 4.98 16.09
C ARG A 95 0.63 6.47 16.18
N GLN A 96 0.56 7.17 15.04
CA GLN A 96 0.87 8.59 14.91
C GLN A 96 -0.09 9.22 13.89
N PRO A 97 -0.47 10.49 14.10
CA PRO A 97 -1.21 11.24 13.09
C PRO A 97 -0.34 11.42 11.84
N ILE A 98 -0.97 11.33 10.67
CA ILE A 98 -0.35 11.61 9.37
C ILE A 98 -0.87 12.97 8.92
N HIS A 99 0.03 13.84 8.50
CA HIS A 99 -0.30 15.18 8.07
C HIS A 99 -0.33 15.27 6.54
N VAL A 100 -1.05 16.26 6.04
CA VAL A 100 -1.03 16.61 4.62
C VAL A 100 0.39 17.03 4.24
N GLY A 101 0.86 16.57 3.07
CA GLY A 101 2.21 16.79 2.57
C GLY A 101 3.21 15.70 2.96
N GLU A 102 2.83 14.74 3.81
CA GLU A 102 3.69 13.61 4.14
C GLU A 102 3.63 12.51 3.07
N LEU A 103 4.78 11.87 2.83
CA LEU A 103 4.86 10.66 2.01
C LEU A 103 4.63 9.44 2.90
N VAL A 104 3.62 8.65 2.53
CA VAL A 104 3.29 7.40 3.21
C VAL A 104 3.64 6.24 2.29
N THR A 105 4.52 5.38 2.77
CA THR A 105 4.86 4.13 2.10
C THR A 105 4.07 2.98 2.72
N PHE A 106 3.33 2.28 1.87
CA PHE A 106 2.62 1.04 2.16
C PHE A 106 3.45 -0.14 1.65
N LEU A 107 3.63 -1.14 2.49
CA LEU A 107 4.21 -2.42 2.11
C LEU A 107 3.13 -3.49 2.28
N ALA A 108 3.00 -4.35 1.29
CA ALA A 108 2.14 -5.52 1.32
C ALA A 108 2.98 -6.76 1.01
N SER A 109 2.68 -7.85 1.71
CA SER A 109 3.27 -9.15 1.47
C SER A 109 2.20 -10.23 1.64
N VAL A 110 2.26 -11.26 0.79
CA VAL A 110 1.51 -12.50 0.97
C VAL A 110 2.32 -13.40 1.89
N ASN A 111 1.83 -13.55 3.12
CA ASN A 111 2.51 -14.34 4.15
C ASN A 111 2.02 -15.78 4.23
N HIS A 112 0.76 -16.02 3.88
CA HIS A 112 0.15 -17.36 3.93
C HIS A 112 -0.91 -17.51 2.84
N THR A 113 -1.06 -18.72 2.31
CA THR A 113 -2.03 -19.05 1.26
C THR A 113 -2.85 -20.27 1.68
N GLY A 114 -4.18 -20.13 1.59
CA GLY A 114 -5.11 -21.20 1.89
C GLY A 114 -5.63 -21.90 0.63
N THR A 115 -6.33 -23.02 0.83
CA THR A 115 -7.15 -23.68 -0.20
C THR A 115 -8.57 -23.11 -0.19
N SER A 116 -9.25 -23.26 -1.33
CA SER A 116 -10.18 -22.22 -1.78
C SER A 116 -11.19 -22.69 -2.82
#